data_AF-A0A2N9H5T9-F1
#
_entry.id   AF-A0A2N9H5T9-F1
#
_cell.length_a   1.000
_cell.length_b   1.000
_cell.length_c   1.000
_cell.angle_alpha   90.00
_cell.angle_beta   90.00
_cell.angle_gamma   90.00
#
_symmetry.space_group_name_H-M   'P 1'
#
loop_
_entity.id
_entity.type
_entity.pdbx_description
1 polymer ?
#
loop_
_entity_poly.entity_id
_entity_poly.type
_entity_poly.pdbx_seq_one_letter_code
_entity_poly.pdbx_strand_id
1 'polypeptide(L)'
;MDEIARLEAQLSITRGDEIRAGCLTHWKYDLGSPMTAKVKIEDIDDGDMSMTFNVIQGDVLRFYKSFKAKLQVIKVHKGAGSVEWTVEFEKANENSPDPEHYVDFAIKMSKGLDAYLCKN
;
A
#
# COMPACT_ATOMS: atom_id res chain seq x y z
N MET A 1 22.88 -21.77 2.62
CA MET A 1 23.02 -21.04 1.33
C MET A 1 21.66 -20.41 1.14
N ASP A 2 21.46 -19.27 1.80
CA ASP A 2 20.11 -18.73 2.02
C ASP A 2 19.70 -17.97 0.77
N GLU A 3 18.73 -18.55 0.07
CA GLU A 3 18.04 -17.93 -1.04
C GLU A 3 17.20 -16.77 -0.48
N ILE A 4 17.78 -15.57 -0.51
CA ILE A 4 17.06 -14.33 -0.19
C ILE A 4 16.02 -14.15 -1.29
N ALA A 5 14.82 -14.69 -1.07
CA ALA A 5 13.66 -14.43 -1.88
C ALA A 5 13.38 -12.92 -1.81
N ARG A 6 13.85 -12.18 -2.82
CA ARG A 6 13.46 -10.79 -3.04
C ARG A 6 12.01 -10.80 -3.48
N LEU A 7 11.12 -10.45 -2.56
CA LEU A 7 9.72 -10.18 -2.85
C LEU A 7 9.62 -8.85 -3.58
N GLU A 8 9.52 -8.91 -4.91
CA GLU A 8 9.14 -7.74 -5.71
C GLU A 8 7.61 -7.68 -5.77
N ALA A 9 7.01 -6.72 -5.06
CA ALA A 9 5.66 -6.27 -5.37
C ALA A 9 5.70 -5.73 -6.81
N GLN A 10 5.24 -6.52 -7.77
CA GLN A 10 5.35 -6.18 -9.18
C GLN A 10 4.25 -5.20 -9.56
N LEU A 11 4.45 -3.93 -9.23
CA LEU A 11 3.68 -2.82 -9.79
C LEU A 11 4.25 -2.53 -11.18
N SER A 12 3.60 -3.04 -12.23
CA SER A 12 3.97 -2.75 -13.62
C SER A 12 3.49 -1.34 -13.99
N ILE A 13 4.27 -0.33 -13.60
CA ILE A 13 4.14 1.02 -14.17
C ILE A 13 5.14 1.11 -15.31
N THR A 14 4.64 1.14 -16.54
CA THR A 14 5.50 1.44 -17.69
C THR A 14 5.91 2.90 -17.60
N ARG A 15 7.14 3.22 -17.97
CA ARG A 15 7.62 4.61 -18.01
C ARG A 15 6.72 5.42 -18.97
N GLY A 16 5.84 6.24 -18.43
CA GLY A 16 4.84 7.02 -19.18
C GLY A 16 3.38 6.71 -18.85
N ASP A 17 3.09 5.66 -18.07
CA ASP A 17 1.73 5.41 -17.58
C ASP A 17 1.42 6.36 -16.42
N GLU A 18 0.41 7.22 -16.63
CA GLU A 18 -0.09 8.14 -15.63
C GLU A 18 -1.00 7.39 -14.65
N ILE A 19 -0.66 7.46 -13.36
CA ILE A 19 -1.51 6.95 -12.30
C ILE A 19 -2.61 7.98 -12.04
N ARG A 20 -3.87 7.55 -12.13
CA ARG A 20 -5.04 8.41 -11.90
C ARG A 20 -6.08 7.71 -11.03
N ALA A 21 -6.96 8.51 -10.44
CA ALA A 21 -8.16 8.00 -9.79
C ALA A 21 -8.95 7.12 -10.77
N GLY A 22 -9.45 5.99 -10.28
CA GLY A 22 -10.11 4.94 -11.05
C GLY A 22 -9.19 3.83 -11.57
N CYS A 23 -7.87 3.99 -11.53
CA CYS A 23 -6.93 2.93 -11.93
C CYS A 23 -7.10 1.67 -11.08
N LEU A 24 -7.00 0.51 -11.71
CA LEU A 24 -7.00 -0.80 -11.07
C LEU A 24 -5.60 -1.37 -11.10
N THR A 25 -5.10 -1.76 -9.94
CA THR A 25 -3.77 -2.33 -9.74
C THR A 25 -3.89 -3.72 -9.12
N HIS A 26 -2.94 -4.61 -9.43
CA HIS A 26 -2.89 -5.95 -8.86
C HIS A 26 -1.60 -6.09 -8.06
N TRP A 27 -1.75 -6.41 -6.79
CA TRP A 27 -0.70 -6.53 -5.81
C TRP A 27 -0.50 -8.00 -5.47
N LYS A 28 0.77 -8.42 -5.44
CA LYS A 28 1.22 -9.68 -4.84
C LYS A 28 2.18 -9.32 -3.73
N TYR A 29 1.97 -9.88 -2.55
CA TYR A 29 2.75 -9.58 -1.36
C TYR A 29 2.76 -10.78 -0.43
N ASP A 30 3.65 -10.78 0.57
CA ASP A 30 3.79 -11.87 1.52
C ASP A 30 3.80 -11.32 2.95
N LEU A 31 2.89 -11.84 3.79
CA LEU A 31 2.80 -11.55 5.23
C LEU A 31 2.95 -12.83 6.05
N GLY A 32 3.97 -13.64 5.73
CA GLY A 32 4.16 -15.01 6.23
C GLY A 32 3.54 -16.09 5.34
N SER A 33 2.73 -15.68 4.37
CA SER A 33 2.27 -16.51 3.26
C SER A 33 1.99 -15.64 2.03
N PRO A 34 2.09 -16.18 0.79
CA PRO A 34 1.78 -15.44 -0.42
C PRO A 34 0.30 -15.02 -0.49
N MET A 35 0.07 -13.74 -0.75
CA MET A 35 -1.25 -13.13 -0.83
C MET A 35 -1.39 -12.24 -2.07
N THR A 36 -2.64 -11.97 -2.44
CA THR A 36 -3.00 -11.15 -3.60
C THR A 36 -4.10 -10.15 -3.25
N ALA A 37 -4.05 -8.98 -3.88
CA ALA A 37 -5.10 -7.97 -3.81
C ALA A 37 -5.26 -7.23 -5.14
N LYS A 38 -6.51 -7.04 -5.59
CA LYS A 38 -6.85 -6.04 -6.60
C LYS A 38 -7.28 -4.76 -5.88
N VAL A 39 -6.62 -3.69 -6.22
CA VAL A 39 -6.75 -2.40 -5.54
C VAL A 39 -7.14 -1.35 -6.57
N LYS A 40 -8.25 -0.66 -6.30
CA LYS A 40 -8.65 0.53 -7.02
C LYS A 40 -8.02 1.75 -6.35
N ILE A 41 -7.39 2.61 -7.13
CA ILE A 41 -7.02 3.95 -6.67
C ILE A 41 -8.32 4.76 -6.69
N GLU A 42 -8.87 5.05 -5.53
CA GLU A 42 -10.13 5.81 -5.45
C GLU A 42 -9.90 7.29 -5.68
N ASP A 43 -8.80 7.83 -5.15
CA ASP A 43 -8.55 9.26 -5.14
C ASP A 43 -7.05 9.57 -5.15
N ILE A 44 -6.69 10.70 -5.76
CA ILE A 44 -5.35 11.30 -5.75
C ILE A 44 -5.56 12.79 -5.55
N ASP A 45 -5.05 13.31 -4.43
CA ASP A 45 -5.13 14.73 -4.10
C ASP A 45 -3.72 15.31 -4.10
N ASP A 46 -3.40 16.09 -5.13
CA ASP A 46 -2.10 16.76 -5.26
C ASP A 46 -1.90 17.88 -4.23
N GLY A 47 -2.99 18.49 -3.75
CA GLY A 47 -2.95 19.55 -2.74
C GLY A 47 -2.64 19.01 -1.35
N ASP A 48 -3.29 17.90 -0.98
CA ASP A 48 -3.06 17.16 0.28
C ASP A 48 -1.86 16.20 0.19
N MET A 49 -1.30 16.03 -1.01
CA MET A 49 -0.27 15.04 -1.34
C MET A 49 -0.63 13.64 -0.84
N SER A 50 -1.84 13.21 -1.19
CA SER A 50 -2.41 11.97 -0.71
C SER A 50 -2.98 11.08 -1.81
N MET A 51 -3.04 9.78 -1.53
CA MET A 51 -3.62 8.78 -2.41
C MET A 51 -4.45 7.78 -1.61
N THR A 52 -5.67 7.52 -2.07
CA THR A 52 -6.59 6.57 -1.43
C THR A 52 -6.70 5.30 -2.26
N PHE A 53 -6.47 4.18 -1.59
CA PHE A 53 -6.53 2.83 -2.12
C PHE A 53 -7.74 2.10 -1.54
N ASN A 54 -8.52 1.44 -2.39
CA ASN A 54 -9.61 0.57 -1.98
C ASN A 54 -9.40 -0.84 -2.51
N VAL A 55 -9.39 -1.82 -1.61
CA VAL A 55 -9.28 -3.22 -1.99
C VAL A 55 -10.63 -3.72 -2.47
N ILE A 56 -10.70 -4.12 -3.76
CA ILE A 56 -11.94 -4.59 -4.40
C ILE A 56 -12.00 -6.10 -4.55
N GLN A 57 -10.86 -6.79 -4.45
CA GLN A 57 -10.76 -8.25 -4.46
C GLN A 57 -9.46 -8.67 -3.79
N GLY A 58 -9.40 -9.85 -3.17
CA GLY A 58 -8.15 -10.43 -2.68
C GLY A 58 -8.28 -11.13 -1.34
N ASP A 59 -7.15 -11.63 -0.85
CA ASP A 59 -7.09 -12.38 0.40
C ASP A 59 -7.42 -11.52 1.62
N VAL A 60 -7.16 -10.21 1.55
CA VAL A 60 -7.56 -9.22 2.56
C VAL A 60 -9.06 -9.30 2.85
N LEU A 61 -9.91 -9.38 1.81
CA LEU A 61 -11.36 -9.33 1.95
C LEU A 61 -11.97 -10.62 2.52
N ARG A 62 -11.15 -11.64 2.80
CA ARG A 62 -11.59 -12.81 3.59
C ARG A 62 -11.75 -12.47 5.07
N PHE A 63 -11.00 -11.46 5.54
CA PHE A 63 -10.96 -11.02 6.93
C PHE A 63 -11.72 -9.70 7.14
N TYR A 64 -11.94 -8.93 6.08
CA TYR A 64 -12.57 -7.61 6.15
C TYR A 64 -13.66 -7.47 5.08
N LYS A 65 -14.82 -6.89 5.42
CA LYS A 65 -15.86 -6.56 4.44
C LYS A 65 -15.43 -5.41 3.53
N SER A 66 -14.71 -4.45 4.11
CA SER A 66 -14.09 -3.34 3.40
C SER A 66 -12.69 -3.10 3.95
N PHE A 67 -11.78 -2.73 3.07
CA PHE A 67 -10.42 -2.36 3.44
C PHE A 67 -9.92 -1.25 2.52
N LYS A 68 -9.67 -0.07 3.11
CA LYS A 68 -9.09 1.08 2.44
C LYS A 68 -7.82 1.51 3.15
N ALA A 69 -6.88 2.01 2.38
CA ALA A 69 -5.67 2.62 2.89
C ALA A 69 -5.50 4.00 2.26
N LYS A 70 -5.17 5.01 3.06
CA LYS A 70 -4.76 6.32 2.60
C LYS A 70 -3.27 6.49 2.89
N LEU A 71 -2.52 6.84 1.85
CA LEU A 71 -1.14 7.30 1.94
C LEU A 71 -1.17 8.83 1.91
N GLN A 72 -0.51 9.48 2.85
CA GLN A 72 -0.34 10.93 2.83
C GLN A 72 1.12 11.32 3.08
N VAL A 73 1.65 12.21 2.25
CA VAL A 73 3.00 12.75 2.42
C VAL A 73 2.91 14.09 3.15
N ILE A 74 3.45 14.13 4.35
CA ILE A 74 3.48 15.33 5.19
C ILE A 74 4.87 15.97 5.06
N LYS A 75 4.90 17.21 4.57
CA LYS A 75 6.14 17.99 4.50
C LYS A 75 6.50 18.49 5.88
N VAL A 76 7.72 18.17 6.33
CA VAL A 76 8.29 18.66 7.58
C VAL A 76 9.27 19.79 7.24
N HIS A 77 9.53 20.68 8.20
CA HIS A 77 10.50 21.75 8.03
C HIS A 77 11.91 21.20 7.72
N LYS A 78 12.67 21.95 6.91
CA LYS A 78 14.05 21.64 6.49
C LYS A 78 14.21 20.49 5.49
N GLY A 79 13.21 20.24 4.64
CA GLY A 79 13.33 19.30 3.52
C GLY A 79 13.19 17.82 3.90
N ALA A 80 12.81 17.54 5.15
CA ALA A 80 12.37 16.22 5.55
C ALA A 80 10.88 16.03 5.23
N GLY A 81 10.49 14.81 4.87
CA GLY A 81 9.10 14.39 4.73
C GLY A 81 8.80 13.23 5.67
N SER A 82 7.56 13.14 6.13
CA SER A 82 7.03 11.93 6.75
C SER A 82 5.90 11.38 5.90
N VAL A 83 5.71 10.07 5.97
CA VAL A 83 4.62 9.38 5.30
C VAL A 83 3.69 8.85 6.37
N GLU A 84 2.41 9.22 6.28
CA GLU A 84 1.36 8.70 7.13
C GLU A 84 0.53 7.68 6.34
N TRP A 85 0.25 6.55 6.98
CA TRP A 85 -0.66 5.54 6.48
C TRP A 85 -1.86 5.44 7.40
N THR A 86 -3.05 5.69 6.85
CA THR A 86 -4.33 5.49 7.54
C THR A 86 -5.00 4.26 6.94
N VAL A 87 -5.50 3.35 7.77
CA VAL A 87 -6.26 2.17 7.31
C VAL A 87 -7.67 2.25 7.85
N GLU A 88 -8.65 2.26 6.95
CA GLU A 88 -10.06 2.19 7.28
C GLU A 88 -10.59 0.81 6.89
N PHE A 89 -11.20 0.11 7.85
CA PHE A 89 -11.61 -1.28 7.63
C PHE A 89 -12.90 -1.60 8.38
N GLU A 90 -13.63 -2.58 7.85
CA GLU A 90 -14.74 -3.22 8.55
C GLU A 90 -14.43 -4.70 8.66
N LYS A 91 -14.34 -5.22 9.89
CA LYS A 91 -14.10 -6.65 10.13
C LYS A 91 -15.22 -7.51 9.52
N ALA A 92 -14.86 -8.64 8.92
CA ALA A 92 -15.85 -9.60 8.43
C ALA A 92 -16.69 -10.18 9.56
N ASN A 93 -16.06 -10.39 10.73
CA ASN A 93 -16.68 -10.85 11.98
C ASN A 93 -15.77 -10.49 13.18
N GLU A 94 -16.25 -10.72 14.42
CA GLU A 94 -15.52 -10.38 15.65
C GLU A 94 -14.16 -11.09 15.80
N ASN A 95 -13.97 -12.25 15.16
CA ASN A 95 -12.71 -13.00 15.20
C ASN A 95 -11.71 -12.55 14.14
N SER A 96 -12.06 -11.56 13.31
CA SER A 96 -11.14 -11.05 12.29
C SER A 96 -10.00 -10.28 12.96
N PRO A 97 -8.74 -10.48 12.53
CA PRO A 97 -7.59 -9.82 13.11
C PRO A 97 -7.66 -8.30 12.91
N ASP A 98 -6.88 -7.57 13.70
CA ASP A 98 -6.61 -6.15 13.44
C ASP A 98 -5.58 -5.99 12.31
N PRO A 99 -5.59 -4.87 11.57
CA PRO A 99 -4.81 -4.74 10.34
C PRO A 99 -3.33 -4.36 10.56
N GLU A 100 -2.78 -4.55 11.77
CA GLU A 100 -1.43 -4.12 12.13
C GLU A 100 -0.35 -4.64 11.17
N HIS A 101 -0.45 -5.92 10.76
CA HIS A 101 0.48 -6.51 9.80
C HIS A 101 0.47 -5.82 8.42
N TYR A 102 -0.68 -5.26 8.01
CA TYR A 102 -0.79 -4.49 6.77
C TYR A 102 -0.17 -3.10 6.91
N VAL A 103 -0.31 -2.47 8.08
CA VAL A 103 0.35 -1.18 8.40
C VAL A 103 1.87 -1.35 8.41
N ASP A 104 2.38 -2.40 9.05
CA ASP A 104 3.82 -2.72 9.06
C ASP A 104 4.37 -2.96 7.66
N PHE A 105 3.61 -3.65 6.82
CA PHE A 105 3.96 -3.86 5.42
C PHE A 105 4.03 -2.54 4.64
N ALA A 106 3.05 -1.67 4.83
CA ALA A 106 3.02 -0.35 4.19
C ALA A 106 4.24 0.50 4.62
N ILE A 107 4.60 0.49 5.90
CA ILE A 107 5.80 1.18 6.43
C ILE A 107 7.08 0.60 5.79
N LYS A 108 7.19 -0.73 5.69
CA LYS A 108 8.36 -1.39 5.06
C LYS A 108 8.49 -1.00 3.59
N MET A 109 7.38 -0.97 2.84
CA MET A 109 7.38 -0.49 1.47
C MET A 109 7.81 0.97 1.36
N SER A 110 7.26 1.86 2.18
CA SER A 110 7.63 3.28 2.18
C SER A 110 9.12 3.49 2.46
N LYS A 111 9.71 2.74 3.40
CA LYS A 111 11.16 2.76 3.65
C LYS A 111 11.98 2.25 2.45
N GLY A 112 11.50 1.22 1.77
CA GLY A 112 12.14 0.70 0.55
C GLY A 112 12.14 1.74 -0.57
N LEU A 113 11.01 2.42 -0.77
CA LEU A 113 10.87 3.48 -1.76
C LEU A 113 11.75 4.69 -1.41
N ASP A 114 11.73 5.15 -0.17
CA ASP A 114 12.58 6.24 0.33
C ASP A 114 14.07 5.95 0.08
N ALA A 115 14.53 4.74 0.40
CA ALA A 115 15.90 4.31 0.16
C ALA A 115 16.26 4.23 -1.33
N TYR A 116 15.29 3.91 -2.21
CA TYR A 116 15.49 3.91 -3.65
C TYR A 116 15.58 5.33 -4.21
N LEU A 117 14.71 6.23 -3.77
CA LEU A 117 14.69 7.64 -4.17
C LEU A 117 15.88 8.43 -3.62
N CYS A 118 16.42 8.06 -2.46
CA CYS A 118 17.65 8.68 -1.96
C CYS A 118 18.91 8.25 -2.73
N LYS A 119 18.83 7.19 -3.53
CA LYS A 119 19.96 6.65 -4.29
C LYS A 119 19.96 7.04 -5.78
N ASN A 120 18.86 7.57 -6.30
CA ASN A 120 18.67 7.91 -7.72
C ASN A 120 18.16 9.34 -7.86
#